data_AF-A0A382YTU2-F1
#
_entry.id   AF-A0A382YTU2-F1
#
_cell.length_a   1.000
_cell.length_b   1.000
_cell.length_c   1.000
_cell.angle_alpha   90.00
_cell.angle_beta   90.00
_cell.angle_gamma   90.00
#
_symmetry.space_group_name_H-M   'P 1'
#
loop_
_entity.id
_entity.type
_entity.pdbx_description
1 polymer ?
#
loop_
_entity_poly.entity_id
_entity_poly.type
_entity_poly.pdbx_seq_one_letter_code
_entity_poly.pdbx_strand_id
1 'polypeptide(L)'
;MPFDDFQKHCKKCKKGKPCGQFHVYVMTVDPRLKKGKRGKKVRFRKVNPDTYENGEALYVGKCECAPRCRQSKHRNYYSKKENEWSCYCGKYDSTNSYQQYRDAPTSIHNFLKGEYGYLQPKHFRKLNPFKTSKQAEDAEEELAIDLRKNGFAVWAGHHDDKIVEKFA
;
A
#
# COMPACT_ATOMS: atom_id res chain seq x y z
N MET A 1 20.20 11.95 7.33
CA MET A 1 18.96 11.59 8.07
C MET A 1 18.29 10.38 7.41
N PRO A 2 17.71 9.43 8.14
CA PRO A 2 17.13 8.19 7.58
C PRO A 2 15.88 8.40 6.70
N PHE A 3 15.53 9.64 6.39
CA PHE A 3 14.31 10.03 5.68
C PHE A 3 14.54 10.85 4.39
N ASP A 4 15.79 11.04 3.95
CA ASP A 4 16.10 11.73 2.68
C ASP A 4 15.97 10.83 1.44
N ASP A 5 15.71 9.54 1.61
CA ASP A 5 15.73 8.60 0.48
C ASP A 5 14.42 8.56 -0.32
N PHE A 6 14.04 9.72 -0.88
CA PHE A 6 13.08 9.77 -1.98
C PHE A 6 13.50 8.89 -3.16
N GLN A 7 14.77 8.53 -3.30
CA GLN A 7 15.27 7.70 -4.39
C GLN A 7 14.99 6.20 -4.18
N LYS A 8 14.64 5.80 -2.96
CA LYS A 8 14.34 4.41 -2.59
C LYS A 8 13.01 3.88 -3.12
N HIS A 9 12.13 4.70 -3.71
CA HIS A 9 10.84 4.22 -4.21
C HIS A 9 10.73 4.14 -5.74
N CYS A 10 11.55 4.88 -6.49
CA CYS A 10 11.53 4.92 -7.95
C CYS A 10 12.86 5.49 -8.49
N LYS A 11 13.30 5.06 -9.69
CA LYS A 11 14.57 5.51 -10.28
C LYS A 11 14.55 6.97 -10.81
N LYS A 12 13.36 7.52 -11.09
CA LYS A 12 13.20 8.86 -11.71
C LYS A 12 12.91 9.98 -10.72
N CYS A 13 12.49 9.64 -9.51
CA CYS A 13 12.02 10.57 -8.51
C CYS A 13 13.20 11.26 -7.85
N LYS A 14 13.19 12.59 -7.78
CA LYS A 14 14.24 13.38 -7.12
C LYS A 14 13.62 14.20 -5.97
N LYS A 15 14.45 14.65 -5.03
CA LYS A 15 14.00 15.47 -3.89
C LYS A 15 13.29 16.73 -4.41
N GLY A 16 12.04 16.94 -3.96
CA GLY A 16 11.19 18.05 -4.42
C GLY A 16 10.77 18.02 -5.90
N LYS A 17 11.11 16.94 -6.64
CA LYS A 17 10.80 16.79 -8.06
C LYS A 17 10.17 15.40 -8.29
N PRO A 18 8.84 15.28 -8.14
CA PRO A 18 8.14 14.02 -8.39
C PRO A 18 8.19 13.71 -9.88
N CYS A 19 8.29 12.43 -10.25
CA CYS A 19 8.35 12.05 -11.67
C CYS A 19 7.00 12.15 -12.40
N GLY A 20 5.91 12.43 -11.69
CA GLY A 20 4.55 12.53 -12.26
C GLY A 20 3.96 11.19 -12.71
N GLN A 21 4.61 10.08 -12.38
CA GLN A 21 4.24 8.73 -12.81
C GLN A 21 3.55 7.94 -11.68
N PHE A 22 2.89 6.84 -12.04
CA PHE A 22 2.28 5.93 -11.08
C PHE A 22 3.32 5.05 -10.41
N HIS A 23 3.03 4.62 -9.19
CA HIS A 23 3.88 3.78 -8.37
C HIS A 23 3.04 2.69 -7.71
N VAL A 24 3.59 1.48 -7.60
CA VAL A 24 3.13 0.50 -6.62
C VAL A 24 3.93 0.63 -5.34
N TYR A 25 3.35 0.18 -4.24
CA TYR A 25 4.00 0.17 -2.93
C TYR A 25 3.56 -1.01 -2.09
N VAL A 26 4.41 -1.38 -1.15
CA VAL A 26 4.16 -2.44 -0.17
C VAL A 26 4.35 -1.88 1.23
N MET A 27 3.42 -2.17 2.14
CA MET A 27 3.45 -1.76 3.54
C MET A 27 3.28 -2.96 4.47
N THR A 28 3.91 -2.92 5.65
CA THR A 28 3.65 -3.89 6.72
C THR A 28 2.25 -3.73 7.27
N VAL A 29 1.61 -4.84 7.61
CA VAL A 29 0.23 -4.90 8.10
C VAL A 29 0.18 -5.55 9.46
N ASP A 30 -0.65 -4.99 10.33
CA ASP A 30 -0.91 -5.54 11.65
C ASP A 30 -1.52 -6.97 11.57
N PRO A 31 -0.90 -7.99 12.20
CA PRO A 31 -1.35 -9.37 12.22
C PRO A 31 -2.77 -9.58 12.75
N ARG A 32 -3.34 -8.60 13.48
CA ARG A 32 -4.76 -8.63 13.87
C ARG A 32 -5.69 -8.75 12.66
N LEU A 33 -5.24 -8.44 11.44
CA LEU A 33 -6.00 -8.68 10.20
C LEU A 33 -6.27 -10.18 9.96
N LYS A 34 -5.35 -11.07 10.38
CA LYS A 34 -5.44 -12.53 10.19
C LYS A 34 -6.56 -13.18 11.00
N LYS A 35 -6.91 -12.63 12.17
CA LYS A 35 -7.78 -13.29 13.17
C LYS A 35 -9.14 -12.62 13.37
N GLY A 36 -10.22 -13.40 13.41
CA GLY A 36 -11.58 -12.96 13.77
C GLY A 36 -12.62 -13.13 12.66
N LYS A 37 -13.89 -12.78 12.97
CA LYS A 37 -15.08 -13.10 12.16
C LYS A 37 -15.56 -11.98 11.21
N ARG A 38 -14.96 -10.79 11.25
CA ARG A 38 -15.37 -9.68 10.36
C ARG A 38 -15.07 -10.03 8.90
N GLY A 39 -15.97 -9.68 7.98
CA GLY A 39 -15.90 -10.06 6.55
C GLY A 39 -14.53 -9.81 5.90
N LYS A 40 -13.91 -8.65 6.13
CA LYS A 40 -12.55 -8.37 5.62
C LYS A 40 -11.50 -9.36 6.11
N LYS A 41 -11.56 -9.78 7.38
CA LYS A 41 -10.58 -10.71 7.96
C LYS A 41 -10.79 -12.13 7.43
N VAL A 42 -12.05 -12.50 7.23
CA VAL A 42 -12.43 -13.75 6.57
C VAL A 42 -11.92 -13.76 5.13
N ARG A 43 -12.16 -12.68 4.36
CA ARG A 43 -11.63 -12.51 3.00
C ARG A 43 -10.11 -12.61 2.97
N PHE A 44 -9.41 -11.93 3.88
CA PHE A 44 -7.95 -11.99 3.96
C PHE A 44 -7.43 -13.42 4.16
N ARG A 45 -8.07 -14.23 5.00
CA ARG A 45 -7.70 -15.64 5.16
C ARG A 45 -8.01 -16.47 3.91
N LYS A 46 -9.19 -16.26 3.31
CA LYS A 46 -9.61 -16.97 2.08
C LYS A 46 -8.64 -16.76 0.94
N VAL A 47 -8.11 -15.54 0.78
CA VAL A 47 -7.18 -15.20 -0.31
C VAL A 47 -5.72 -15.53 0.00
N ASN A 48 -5.43 -16.01 1.22
CA ASN A 48 -4.08 -16.39 1.66
C ASN A 48 -4.11 -17.72 2.44
N PRO A 49 -4.69 -18.81 1.90
CA PRO A 49 -4.96 -20.04 2.66
C PRO A 49 -3.68 -20.65 3.27
N ASP A 50 -2.56 -20.61 2.56
CA ASP A 50 -1.32 -21.25 3.00
C ASP A 50 -0.41 -20.34 3.85
N THR A 51 -0.62 -19.02 3.76
CA THR A 51 0.30 -18.03 4.35
C THR A 51 -0.33 -17.21 5.49
N TYR A 52 -1.65 -17.25 5.69
CA TYR A 52 -2.29 -16.39 6.69
C TYR A 52 -1.82 -16.66 8.13
N GLU A 53 -1.44 -17.90 8.47
CA GLU A 53 -0.98 -18.23 9.82
C GLU A 53 0.44 -17.72 10.06
N ASN A 54 1.40 -18.18 9.26
CA ASN A 54 2.84 -18.00 9.52
C ASN A 54 3.50 -16.89 8.69
N GLY A 55 2.91 -16.49 7.56
CA GLY A 55 3.50 -15.51 6.63
C GLY A 55 3.40 -14.08 7.14
N GLU A 56 4.40 -13.24 6.88
CA GLU A 56 4.32 -11.81 7.23
C GLU A 56 3.17 -11.14 6.46
N ALA A 57 2.36 -10.33 7.16
CA ALA A 57 1.20 -9.67 6.56
C ALA A 57 1.62 -8.38 5.85
N LEU A 58 1.32 -8.29 4.56
CA LEU A 58 1.67 -7.16 3.70
C LEU A 58 0.44 -6.58 3.01
N TYR A 59 0.50 -5.28 2.74
CA TYR A 59 -0.48 -4.55 1.96
C TYR A 59 0.17 -4.04 0.69
N VAL A 60 -0.40 -4.37 -0.47
CA VAL A 60 0.03 -3.87 -1.78
C VAL A 60 -0.99 -2.84 -2.26
N GLY A 61 -0.50 -1.73 -2.82
CA GLY A 61 -1.35 -0.69 -3.38
C GLY A 61 -0.65 0.12 -4.46
N LYS A 62 -1.41 0.84 -5.29
CA LYS A 62 -0.87 1.85 -6.22
C LYS A 62 -1.19 3.29 -5.81
N CYS A 63 -0.38 4.24 -6.30
CA CYS A 63 -0.61 5.66 -6.14
C CYS A 63 -0.01 6.50 -7.28
N GLU A 64 -0.58 7.70 -7.48
CA GLU A 64 -0.09 8.71 -8.45
C GLU A 64 0.89 9.71 -7.85
N CYS A 65 1.16 9.56 -6.55
CA CYS A 65 2.13 10.34 -5.80
C CYS A 65 3.24 9.41 -5.31
N ALA A 66 4.24 9.93 -4.60
CA ALA A 66 5.23 9.06 -3.98
C ALA A 66 4.57 8.12 -2.95
N PRO A 67 4.99 6.84 -2.84
CA PRO A 67 4.53 5.91 -1.81
C PRO A 67 4.55 6.46 -0.39
N ARG A 68 5.51 7.34 -0.06
CA ARG A 68 5.60 7.99 1.24
C ARG A 68 4.41 8.93 1.54
N CYS A 69 3.92 9.65 0.53
CA CYS A 69 2.71 10.46 0.67
C CYS A 69 1.51 9.55 0.94
N ARG A 70 1.39 8.42 0.23
CA ARG A 70 0.30 7.46 0.45
C ARG A 70 0.40 6.78 1.80
N GLN A 71 1.60 6.47 2.28
CA GLN A 71 1.84 6.00 3.65
C GLN A 71 1.30 7.00 4.68
N SER A 72 1.60 8.29 4.54
CA SER A 72 1.05 9.32 5.44
C SER A 72 -0.49 9.36 5.38
N LYS A 73 -1.07 9.25 4.17
CA LYS A 73 -2.53 9.15 3.98
C LYS A 73 -3.18 7.91 4.63
N HIS A 74 -2.44 6.82 4.82
CA HIS A 74 -2.96 5.64 5.52
C HIS A 74 -2.82 5.79 7.03
N ARG A 75 -1.62 6.17 7.49
CA ARG A 75 -1.29 6.20 8.92
C ARG A 75 -2.05 7.28 9.68
N ASN A 76 -2.25 8.44 9.05
CA ASN A 76 -2.83 9.60 9.71
C ASN A 76 -4.36 9.64 9.65
N TYR A 77 -5.01 8.70 8.97
CA TYR A 77 -6.45 8.74 8.79
C TYR A 77 -7.21 8.15 9.98
N TYR A 78 -8.19 8.89 10.50
CA TYR A 78 -9.13 8.48 11.54
C TYR A 78 -10.54 8.86 11.12
N SER A 79 -11.42 7.88 10.95
CA SER A 79 -12.77 8.11 10.39
C SER A 79 -13.69 9.00 11.23
N LYS A 80 -13.36 9.28 12.50
CA LYS A 80 -14.23 10.00 13.46
C LYS A 80 -13.80 11.44 13.74
N LYS A 81 -12.78 11.95 13.04
CA LYS A 81 -12.27 13.30 13.26
C LYS A 81 -11.65 13.85 11.99
N GLU A 82 -11.42 15.15 11.97
CA GLU A 82 -10.61 15.79 10.95
C GLU A 82 -9.19 15.23 10.97
N ASN A 83 -8.63 15.06 9.77
CA ASN A 83 -7.32 14.47 9.58
C ASN A 83 -6.49 15.34 8.67
N GLU A 84 -5.18 15.24 8.86
CA GLU A 84 -4.18 15.85 8.00
C GLU A 84 -3.16 14.82 7.54
N TRP A 85 -2.65 15.00 6.33
CA TRP A 85 -1.60 14.16 5.77
C TRP A 85 -0.50 15.02 5.17
N SER A 86 0.72 14.49 5.20
CA SER A 86 1.88 15.22 4.74
C SER A 86 2.27 14.80 3.33
N CYS A 87 2.47 15.79 2.46
CA CYS A 87 3.04 15.56 1.15
C CYS A 87 4.56 15.69 1.23
N TYR A 88 5.23 14.63 0.82
CA TYR A 88 6.69 14.58 0.74
C TYR A 88 7.17 14.88 -0.68
N CYS A 89 6.37 14.55 -1.70
CA CYS A 89 6.82 14.59 -3.08
C CYS A 89 6.76 15.96 -3.77
N GLY A 90 6.25 17.00 -3.10
CA GLY A 90 6.10 18.34 -3.69
C GLY A 90 4.95 18.50 -4.68
N LYS A 91 4.10 17.48 -4.87
CA LYS A 91 2.88 17.57 -5.70
C LYS A 91 1.78 18.43 -5.05
N TYR A 92 1.82 18.55 -3.73
CA TYR A 92 0.86 19.28 -2.90
C TYR A 92 1.64 19.98 -1.79
N ASP A 93 0.96 20.85 -1.05
CA ASP A 93 1.51 21.52 0.13
C ASP A 93 2.03 20.51 1.16
N SER A 94 2.93 20.95 2.05
CA SER A 94 3.57 20.07 3.02
C SER A 94 2.57 19.37 3.94
N THR A 95 1.51 20.08 4.34
CA THR A 95 0.40 19.59 5.17
C THR A 95 -0.92 19.83 4.44
N ASN A 96 -1.79 18.83 4.40
CA ASN A 96 -3.06 18.89 3.68
C ASN A 96 -4.17 18.27 4.52
N SER A 97 -5.34 18.89 4.55
CA SER A 97 -6.56 18.27 5.06
C SER A 97 -7.00 17.10 4.17
N TYR A 98 -7.67 16.10 4.73
CA TYR A 98 -8.21 15.00 3.93
C TYR A 98 -9.44 15.40 3.14
N GLN A 99 -9.43 15.06 1.85
CA GLN A 99 -10.64 15.08 1.04
C GLN A 99 -11.22 13.66 0.93
N GLN A 100 -12.49 13.49 1.33
CA GLN A 100 -13.15 12.18 1.53
C GLN A 100 -13.07 11.24 0.32
N TYR A 101 -13.12 11.76 -0.91
CA TYR A 101 -13.10 10.93 -2.12
C TYR A 101 -11.70 10.71 -2.71
N ARG A 102 -10.79 11.65 -2.49
CA ARG A 102 -9.46 11.65 -3.11
C ARG A 102 -8.40 11.02 -2.21
N ASP A 103 -8.51 11.27 -0.90
CA ASP A 103 -7.43 11.01 0.05
C ASP A 103 -7.76 9.89 1.02
N ALA A 104 -9.06 9.66 1.31
CA ALA A 104 -9.48 8.66 2.27
C ALA A 104 -8.98 7.26 1.88
N PRO A 105 -8.27 6.56 2.78
CA PRO A 105 -7.85 5.20 2.54
C PRO A 105 -9.03 4.25 2.68
N THR A 106 -8.89 3.06 2.09
CA THR A 106 -9.83 1.97 2.35
C THR A 106 -9.74 1.55 3.83
N SER A 107 -10.66 0.68 4.25
CA SER A 107 -10.77 0.27 5.65
C SER A 107 -9.54 -0.46 6.23
N ILE A 108 -8.52 -0.76 5.40
CA ILE A 108 -7.23 -1.35 5.78
C ILE A 108 -6.39 -0.43 6.66
N HIS A 109 -6.61 0.89 6.64
CA HIS A 109 -5.84 1.87 7.42
C HIS A 109 -5.78 1.57 8.93
N ASN A 110 -6.80 0.90 9.49
CA ASN A 110 -6.79 0.49 10.89
C ASN A 110 -5.68 -0.51 11.24
N PHE A 111 -5.12 -1.19 10.24
CA PHE A 111 -4.03 -2.17 10.37
C PHE A 111 -2.69 -1.61 9.87
N LEU A 112 -2.63 -0.32 9.52
CA LEU A 112 -1.43 0.36 9.03
C LEU A 112 -1.02 1.46 10.03
N LYS A 113 -1.01 1.15 11.34
CA LYS A 113 -0.76 2.12 12.42
C LYS A 113 0.22 1.54 13.45
N GLY A 114 0.77 2.42 14.30
CA GLY A 114 1.70 2.05 15.36
C GLY A 114 3.00 1.48 14.79
N GLU A 115 3.31 0.23 15.15
CA GLU A 115 4.46 -0.56 14.68
C GLU A 115 4.29 -1.04 13.23
N TYR A 116 3.11 -0.86 12.63
CA TYR A 116 2.81 -1.25 11.26
C TYR A 116 2.58 -0.05 10.35
N GLY A 117 2.37 -0.32 9.05
CA GLY A 117 2.24 0.70 8.03
C GLY A 117 3.58 1.29 7.61
N TYR A 118 4.65 0.52 7.68
CA TYR A 118 5.97 0.92 7.17
C TYR A 118 6.18 0.40 5.75
N LEU A 119 6.65 1.27 4.85
CA LEU A 119 6.98 0.89 3.49
C LEU A 119 8.06 -0.18 3.47
N GLN A 120 7.96 -1.12 2.53
CA GLN A 120 8.95 -2.16 2.27
C GLN A 120 9.56 -2.00 0.85
N PRO A 121 10.46 -1.02 0.64
CA PRO A 121 11.01 -0.70 -0.69
C PRO A 121 11.65 -1.87 -1.42
N LYS A 122 12.18 -2.85 -0.68
CA LYS A 122 12.78 -4.07 -1.23
C LYS A 122 11.85 -4.81 -2.20
N HIS A 123 10.53 -4.74 -1.99
CA HIS A 123 9.54 -5.46 -2.79
C HIS A 123 9.06 -4.72 -4.03
N PHE A 124 9.20 -3.38 -4.11
CA PHE A 124 8.56 -2.61 -5.18
C PHE A 124 9.46 -1.60 -5.90
N ARG A 125 10.62 -1.23 -5.32
CA ARG A 125 11.47 -0.16 -5.87
C ARG A 125 11.89 -0.40 -7.31
N LYS A 126 12.17 -1.66 -7.67
CA LYS A 126 12.65 -2.04 -9.00
C LYS A 126 11.57 -1.96 -10.08
N LEU A 127 10.30 -2.12 -9.69
CA LEU A 127 9.15 -2.10 -10.58
C LEU A 127 8.76 -0.68 -10.97
N ASN A 128 8.92 0.26 -10.05
CA ASN A 128 8.55 1.65 -10.26
C ASN A 128 9.53 2.44 -11.12
N PRO A 129 9.06 3.45 -11.87
CA PRO A 129 7.66 3.93 -11.99
C PRO A 129 6.92 3.49 -13.28
N PHE A 130 5.60 3.72 -13.34
CA PHE A 130 4.72 3.37 -14.47
C PHE A 130 4.09 4.58 -15.16
N LYS A 131 3.94 4.52 -16.49
CA LYS A 131 3.39 5.64 -17.28
C LYS A 131 1.86 5.76 -17.14
N THR A 132 1.16 4.64 -17.05
CA THR A 132 -0.32 4.63 -17.03
C THR A 132 -0.86 3.98 -15.76
N SER A 133 -2.10 4.32 -15.38
CA SER A 133 -2.78 3.68 -14.25
C SER A 133 -2.94 2.18 -14.48
N LYS A 134 -3.26 1.76 -15.71
CA LYS A 134 -3.43 0.35 -16.06
C LYS A 134 -2.14 -0.45 -15.83
N GLN A 135 -0.99 0.06 -16.27
CA GLN A 135 0.30 -0.59 -16.00
C GLN A 135 0.60 -0.74 -14.51
N ALA A 136 0.25 0.26 -13.71
CA ALA A 136 0.43 0.19 -12.25
C ALA A 136 -0.56 -0.77 -11.58
N GLU A 137 -1.77 -0.90 -12.13
CA GLU A 137 -2.80 -1.85 -11.68
C GLU A 137 -2.41 -3.29 -12.01
N ASP A 138 -1.92 -3.55 -13.22
CA ASP A 138 -1.41 -4.86 -13.62
C ASP A 138 -0.20 -5.26 -12.74
N ALA A 139 0.72 -4.32 -12.49
CA ALA A 139 1.86 -4.54 -11.61
C ALA A 139 1.48 -4.70 -10.13
N GLU A 140 0.40 -4.06 -9.67
CA GLU A 140 -0.14 -4.23 -8.31
C GLU A 140 -0.64 -5.67 -8.11
N GLU A 141 -1.36 -6.20 -9.12
CA GLU A 141 -1.86 -7.57 -9.13
C GLU A 141 -0.72 -8.59 -9.17
N GLU A 142 0.20 -8.46 -10.11
CA GLU A 142 1.36 -9.36 -10.26
C GLU A 142 2.23 -9.37 -9.00
N LEU A 143 2.52 -8.19 -8.43
CA LEU A 143 3.31 -8.09 -7.19
C LEU A 143 2.60 -8.78 -6.02
N ALA A 144 1.27 -8.68 -5.92
CA ALA A 144 0.53 -9.35 -4.87
C ALA A 144 0.58 -10.89 -5.02
N ILE A 145 0.54 -11.39 -6.26
CA ILE A 145 0.68 -12.83 -6.55
C ILE A 145 2.08 -13.31 -6.19
N ASP A 146 3.11 -12.60 -6.63
CA ASP A 146 4.51 -12.99 -6.38
C ASP A 146 4.84 -12.99 -4.89
N LEU A 147 4.35 -12.01 -4.13
CA LEU A 147 4.53 -11.98 -2.68
C LEU A 147 3.84 -13.19 -2.01
N ARG A 148 2.65 -13.60 -2.46
CA ARG A 148 1.99 -14.80 -1.93
C ARG A 148 2.79 -16.07 -2.21
N LYS A 149 3.29 -16.23 -3.44
CA LYS A 149 4.17 -17.35 -3.82
C LYS A 149 5.44 -17.40 -2.99
N ASN A 150 5.94 -16.24 -2.54
CA ASN A 150 7.10 -16.13 -1.66
C ASN A 150 6.76 -16.27 -0.16
N GLY A 151 5.56 -16.73 0.19
CA GLY A 151 5.18 -17.05 1.57
C GLY A 151 4.59 -15.88 2.38
N PHE A 152 4.31 -14.74 1.76
CA PHE A 152 3.67 -13.61 2.44
C PHE A 152 2.14 -13.72 2.45
N ALA A 153 1.50 -13.15 3.46
CA ALA A 153 0.03 -13.00 3.51
C ALA A 153 -0.35 -11.60 3.02
N VAL A 154 -0.96 -11.49 1.85
CA VAL A 154 -1.12 -10.22 1.14
C VAL A 154 -2.56 -9.75 1.09
N TRP A 155 -2.77 -8.47 1.36
CA TRP A 155 -4.01 -7.74 1.06
C TRP A 155 -3.78 -6.84 -0.16
N ALA A 156 -4.54 -7.04 -1.24
CA ALA A 156 -4.45 -6.24 -2.47
C ALA A 156 -5.79 -5.57 -2.84
N GLY A 157 -6.74 -5.49 -1.90
CA GLY A 157 -7.97 -4.72 -2.09
C GLY A 157 -8.88 -5.32 -3.14
N HIS A 158 -9.13 -4.64 -4.26
CA HIS A 158 -10.03 -5.13 -5.32
C HIS A 158 -9.41 -6.23 -6.19
N HIS A 159 -8.09 -6.40 -6.17
CA HIS A 159 -7.42 -7.49 -6.86
C HIS A 159 -7.58 -8.84 -6.16
N ASP A 160 -7.91 -8.85 -4.87
CA ASP A 160 -8.06 -10.10 -4.11
C ASP A 160 -9.15 -11.01 -4.71
N ASP A 161 -10.23 -10.44 -5.27
CA ASP A 161 -11.31 -11.24 -5.86
C ASP A 161 -10.87 -11.89 -7.18
N LYS A 162 -10.18 -11.14 -8.05
CA LYS A 162 -9.58 -11.65 -9.30
C LYS A 162 -8.53 -12.74 -9.04
N ILE A 163 -7.78 -12.59 -7.95
CA ILE A 163 -6.72 -13.54 -7.59
C ILE A 163 -7.36 -14.83 -7.07
N VAL A 164 -8.41 -14.77 -6.26
CA VAL A 164 -9.15 -15.98 -5.86
C VAL A 164 -9.66 -16.75 -7.07
N GLU A 165 -10.18 -16.06 -8.10
CA GLU A 165 -10.64 -16.72 -9.34
C GLU A 165 -9.50 -17.39 -10.13
N LYS A 166 -8.29 -16.83 -10.10
CA LYS A 166 -7.12 -17.40 -10.80
C LYS A 166 -6.47 -18.60 -10.10
N PHE A 167 -6.74 -18.78 -8.81
CA PHE A 167 -6.14 -19.83 -7.98
C PHE A 167 -7.16 -20.78 -7.32
N ALA A 168 -8.46 -20.64 -7.66
CA ALA A 168 -9.52 -21.59 -7.30
C ALA A 168 -9.62 -22.71 -8.34
#